data_AF-A0A7I7R813-F1
#
_entry.id   AF-A0A7I7R813-F1
#
_cell.length_a   1.000
_cell.length_b   1.000
_cell.length_c   1.000
_cell.angle_alpha   90.00
_cell.angle_beta   90.00
_cell.angle_gamma   90.00
#
_symmetry.space_group_name_H-M   'P 1'
#
loop_
_entity.id
_entity.type
_entity.pdbx_description
1 polymer ?
#
loop_
_entity_poly.entity_id
_entity_poly.type
_entity_poly.pdbx_seq_one_letter_code
_entity_poly.pdbx_strand_id
1 'polypeptide(L)'
;MASIIKRAGAMATVVSAISCCASLAVLAAPTASADNDSYLAAMDALGMYSEDGDDVLLHVGKKACSMLAPSPGLMFGRNPNWVATTLWEQSPRLERDDAALIVNAAIDNLCPGVNPLGYAAVDSPGDQPPPAPPATP
;
A
#
# COMPACT_ATOMS: atom_id res chain seq x y z
N MET A 1 -1.67 1.58 -20.44
CA MET A 1 -1.97 0.47 -19.52
C MET A 1 -0.72 0.27 -18.70
N ALA A 2 -0.81 0.31 -17.38
CA ALA A 2 0.36 0.11 -16.52
C ALA A 2 0.78 -1.36 -16.55
N SER A 3 2.03 -1.66 -16.93
CA SER A 3 2.59 -3.00 -16.76
C SER A 3 3.32 -3.09 -15.43
N ILE A 4 2.71 -3.76 -14.45
CA ILE A 4 3.35 -4.13 -13.17
C ILE A 4 3.70 -5.62 -13.24
N ILE A 5 4.90 -5.97 -12.82
CA ILE A 5 5.47 -7.31 -12.90
C ILE A 5 6.09 -7.65 -11.54
N LYS A 6 5.90 -8.88 -11.07
CA LYS A 6 6.59 -9.43 -9.90
C LYS A 6 7.86 -10.18 -10.31
N ARG A 7 8.98 -9.91 -9.63
CA ARG A 7 10.21 -10.68 -9.70
C ARG A 7 10.13 -11.83 -8.71
N ALA A 8 10.49 -13.04 -9.15
CA ALA A 8 10.80 -14.14 -8.24
C ALA A 8 12.20 -13.89 -7.64
N GLY A 9 12.30 -13.48 -6.37
CA GLY A 9 13.62 -13.16 -5.80
C GLY A 9 13.72 -12.98 -4.27
N ALA A 10 14.17 -14.06 -3.62
CA ALA A 10 15.01 -14.18 -2.40
C ALA A 10 14.94 -13.12 -1.27
N MET A 11 14.47 -13.58 -0.11
CA MET A 11 14.41 -12.90 1.19
C MET A 11 15.75 -12.30 1.66
N ALA A 12 15.79 -10.98 1.90
CA ALA A 12 16.86 -10.31 2.62
C ALA A 12 16.37 -9.90 4.03
N THR A 13 17.05 -10.44 5.04
CA THR A 13 16.84 -10.18 6.46
C THR A 13 17.43 -8.82 6.84
N VAL A 14 16.68 -7.95 7.52
CA VAL A 14 17.26 -6.75 8.15
C VAL A 14 16.78 -6.57 9.59
N VAL A 15 17.75 -6.22 10.42
CA VAL A 15 17.82 -6.27 11.89
C VAL A 15 17.31 -4.98 12.54
N SER A 16 16.74 -5.18 13.74
CA SER A 16 16.25 -4.24 14.75
C SER A 16 17.22 -3.12 15.18
N ALA A 17 16.71 -1.91 15.48
CA ALA A 17 17.25 -1.03 16.53
C ALA A 17 16.24 0.04 17.01
N ILE A 18 16.34 0.36 18.31
CA ILE A 18 15.45 1.10 19.21
C ILE A 18 15.78 2.61 19.22
N SER A 19 14.79 3.51 19.37
CA SER A 19 15.01 4.83 20.00
C SER A 19 13.71 5.45 20.54
N CYS A 20 13.73 5.88 21.80
CA CYS A 20 12.60 6.40 22.58
C CYS A 20 12.50 7.94 22.59
N CYS A 21 11.26 8.42 22.80
CA CYS A 21 10.83 9.73 23.32
C CYS A 21 10.75 10.93 22.35
N ALA A 22 9.51 11.39 22.07
CA ALA A 22 9.00 12.72 22.45
C ALA A 22 7.51 12.84 22.08
N SER A 23 6.67 13.31 23.01
CA SER A 23 5.24 13.55 22.83
C SER A 23 4.98 14.99 22.40
N LEU A 24 4.04 15.23 21.46
CA LEU A 24 3.24 16.47 21.34
C LEU A 24 1.97 16.24 20.50
N ALA A 25 0.91 16.96 20.86
CA ALA A 25 -0.50 16.61 20.65
C ALA A 25 -1.07 16.90 19.25
N VAL A 26 -2.05 16.06 18.90
CA VAL A 26 -2.81 15.93 17.65
C VAL A 26 -3.84 17.03 17.44
N LEU A 27 -3.84 17.62 16.25
CA LEU A 27 -5.04 18.05 15.50
C LEU A 27 -4.65 18.22 14.02
N ALA A 28 -4.24 17.11 13.40
CA ALA A 28 -4.22 16.99 11.95
C ALA A 28 -5.36 16.06 11.57
N ALA A 29 -6.31 16.54 10.76
CA ALA A 29 -7.01 15.65 9.84
C ALA A 29 -5.98 14.72 9.21
N PRO A 30 -6.27 13.43 8.94
CA PRO A 30 -5.29 12.53 8.37
C PRO A 30 -4.92 13.10 7.00
N THR A 31 -3.87 13.92 6.99
CA THR A 31 -3.06 14.16 5.83
C THR A 31 -2.57 12.76 5.53
N ALA A 32 -3.19 12.15 4.52
CA ALA A 32 -2.67 10.95 3.89
C ALA A 32 -1.18 11.25 3.67
N SER A 33 -0.35 10.74 4.56
CA SER A 33 1.08 10.91 4.49
C SER A 33 1.47 10.02 3.33
N ALA A 34 1.58 10.63 2.15
CA ALA A 34 1.98 9.94 0.95
C ALA A 34 3.49 9.72 1.02
N ASP A 35 3.92 8.73 1.79
CA ASP A 35 5.32 8.32 1.86
C ASP A 35 5.65 7.49 0.63
N ASN A 36 5.91 8.21 -0.48
CA ASN A 36 6.19 7.61 -1.78
C ASN A 36 7.39 6.67 -1.72
N ASP A 37 8.42 7.03 -0.94
CA ASP A 37 9.66 6.26 -0.81
C ASP A 37 9.43 4.95 -0.06
N SER A 38 8.70 4.97 1.07
CA SER A 38 8.34 3.75 1.80
C SER A 38 7.39 2.87 1.00
N TYR A 39 6.47 3.46 0.21
CA TYR A 39 5.64 2.70 -0.71
C TYR A 39 6.47 2.00 -1.79
N LEU A 40 7.41 2.70 -2.43
CA LEU A 40 8.29 2.09 -3.44
C LEU A 40 9.21 1.03 -2.84
N ALA A 41 9.71 1.24 -1.62
CA ALA A 41 10.48 0.24 -0.90
C ALA A 41 9.64 -1.01 -0.57
N ALA A 42 8.36 -0.85 -0.22
CA ALA A 42 7.44 -1.96 -0.02
C ALA A 42 7.16 -2.72 -1.33
N MET A 43 7.04 -2.00 -2.46
CA MET A 43 6.90 -2.62 -3.78
C MET A 43 8.15 -3.41 -4.17
N ASP A 44 9.35 -2.86 -3.93
CA ASP A 44 10.62 -3.56 -4.18
C ASP A 44 10.77 -4.82 -3.31
N ALA A 45 10.41 -4.74 -2.03
CA ALA A 45 10.40 -5.89 -1.10
C ALA A 45 9.43 -7.00 -1.55
N LEU A 46 8.34 -6.63 -2.22
CA LEU A 46 7.38 -7.52 -2.85
C LEU A 46 7.84 -8.09 -4.21
N GLY A 47 8.99 -7.62 -4.70
CA GLY A 47 9.49 -7.91 -6.04
C GLY A 47 8.70 -7.20 -7.14
N MET A 48 7.81 -6.26 -6.81
CA MET A 48 6.96 -5.57 -7.76
C MET A 48 7.69 -4.39 -8.38
N TYR A 49 7.70 -4.35 -9.71
CA TYR A 49 8.25 -3.23 -10.47
C TYR A 49 7.39 -2.97 -11.71
N SER A 50 7.60 -1.81 -12.33
CA SER A 50 6.95 -1.44 -13.59
C SER A 50 8.01 -1.21 -14.64
N GLU A 51 7.80 -1.73 -15.84
CA GLU A 51 8.67 -1.46 -16.98
C GLU A 51 8.64 0.02 -17.39
N ASP A 52 7.56 0.72 -17.04
CA ASP A 52 7.31 2.12 -17.34
C ASP A 52 7.88 3.07 -16.25
N GLY A 53 8.48 2.53 -15.19
CA GLY A 53 9.11 3.27 -14.09
C GLY A 53 8.25 3.47 -12.84
N ASP A 54 8.88 3.99 -11.79
CA ASP A 54 8.31 4.11 -10.43
C ASP A 54 7.08 5.01 -10.36
N ASP A 55 6.99 6.00 -11.24
CA ASP A 55 5.83 6.89 -11.36
C ASP A 55 4.52 6.11 -11.61
N VAL A 56 4.61 4.98 -12.32
CA VAL A 56 3.45 4.13 -12.59
C VAL A 56 3.02 3.37 -11.33
N LEU A 57 3.95 2.84 -10.54
CA LEU A 57 3.60 2.21 -9.26
C LEU A 57 2.99 3.24 -8.31
N LEU A 58 3.57 4.44 -8.23
CA LEU A 58 3.04 5.51 -7.41
C LEU A 58 1.65 5.96 -7.87
N HIS A 59 1.43 6.05 -9.18
CA HIS A 59 0.12 6.40 -9.71
C HIS A 59 -0.94 5.36 -9.32
N VAL A 60 -0.60 4.07 -9.42
CA VAL A 60 -1.49 2.97 -9.03
C VAL A 60 -1.77 2.99 -7.52
N GLY A 61 -0.75 3.15 -6.68
CA GLY A 61 -0.90 3.24 -5.22
C GLY A 61 -1.75 4.43 -4.79
N LYS A 62 -1.52 5.62 -5.37
CA LYS A 62 -2.32 6.83 -5.11
C LYS A 62 -3.76 6.69 -5.59
N LYS A 63 -3.98 6.01 -6.71
CA LYS A 63 -5.32 5.69 -7.20
C LYS A 63 -6.04 4.74 -6.24
N ALA A 64 -5.36 3.71 -5.74
CA ALA A 64 -5.89 2.83 -4.69
C ALA A 64 -6.31 3.66 -3.47
N CYS A 65 -5.44 4.56 -3.01
CA CYS A 65 -5.70 5.49 -1.93
C CYS A 65 -6.98 6.31 -2.12
N SER A 66 -7.14 6.92 -3.30
CA SER A 66 -8.32 7.73 -3.63
C SER A 66 -9.60 6.91 -3.64
N MET A 67 -9.55 5.62 -3.95
CA MET A 67 -10.71 4.73 -3.92
C MET A 67 -11.04 4.26 -2.50
N LEU A 68 -10.02 4.12 -1.65
CA LEU A 68 -10.14 3.75 -0.23
C LEU A 68 -10.58 4.92 0.65
N ALA A 69 -10.31 6.15 0.24
CA ALA A 69 -10.75 7.35 0.94
C ALA A 69 -12.29 7.48 0.89
N PRO A 70 -12.92 7.96 1.97
CA PRO A 70 -14.35 8.23 1.98
C PRO A 70 -14.69 9.34 0.98
N SER A 71 -15.66 9.09 0.10
CA SER A 71 -16.21 10.13 -0.76
C SER A 71 -17.11 11.08 0.05
N PRO A 72 -17.26 12.35 -0.40
CA PRO A 72 -18.19 13.29 0.23
C PRO A 72 -19.59 12.68 0.36
N GLY A 73 -20.10 12.60 1.60
CA GLY A 73 -21.41 12.01 1.91
C GLY A 73 -21.41 10.52 2.29
N LEU A 74 -20.24 9.85 2.30
CA LEU A 74 -20.09 8.47 2.77
C LEU A 74 -19.19 8.42 4.01
N MET A 75 -19.56 7.59 5.00
CA MET A 75 -18.73 7.38 6.21
C MET A 75 -17.47 6.56 5.96
N PHE A 76 -17.45 5.76 4.89
CA PHE A 76 -16.36 4.87 4.55
C PHE A 76 -16.07 4.94 3.05
N GLY A 77 -14.80 4.76 2.66
CA GLY A 77 -14.45 4.55 1.27
C GLY A 77 -14.75 3.11 0.81
N ARG A 78 -14.17 2.73 -0.33
CA ARG A 78 -14.43 1.41 -0.91
C ARG A 78 -13.77 0.29 -0.11
N ASN A 79 -14.35 -0.90 -0.20
CA ASN A 79 -13.77 -2.10 0.40
C ASN A 79 -12.39 -2.41 -0.25
N PRO A 80 -11.33 -2.65 0.53
CA PRO A 80 -9.99 -2.98 0.02
C PRO A 80 -9.98 -4.14 -0.98
N ASN A 81 -10.77 -5.19 -0.74
CA ASN A 81 -10.87 -6.34 -1.64
C ASN A 81 -11.47 -5.97 -3.00
N TRP A 82 -12.42 -5.04 -3.00
CA TRP A 82 -13.01 -4.53 -4.24
C TRP A 82 -12.00 -3.69 -5.02
N VAL A 83 -11.21 -2.87 -4.32
CA VAL A 83 -10.13 -2.07 -4.91
C VAL A 83 -9.05 -2.97 -5.52
N ALA A 84 -8.63 -4.02 -4.80
CA ALA A 84 -7.67 -5.01 -5.29
C ALA A 84 -8.21 -5.74 -6.54
N THR A 85 -9.48 -6.18 -6.50
CA THR A 85 -10.13 -6.80 -7.66
C THR A 85 -10.14 -5.86 -8.87
N THR A 86 -10.45 -4.58 -8.66
CA THR A 86 -10.46 -3.57 -9.72
C THR A 86 -9.07 -3.35 -10.33
N LEU A 87 -8.01 -3.36 -9.51
CA LEU A 87 -6.63 -3.24 -10.00
C LEU A 87 -6.20 -4.47 -10.80
N TRP A 88 -6.56 -5.67 -10.31
CA TRP A 88 -6.34 -6.92 -11.00
C TRP A 88 -7.02 -6.96 -12.37
N GLU A 89 -8.32 -6.62 -12.44
CA GLU A 89 -9.08 -6.58 -13.70
C GLU A 89 -8.50 -5.57 -14.72
N GLN A 90 -7.87 -4.50 -14.24
CA GLN A 90 -7.25 -3.47 -15.08
C GLN A 90 -5.82 -3.82 -15.53
N SER A 91 -5.22 -4.87 -14.95
CA SER A 91 -3.80 -5.17 -15.08
C SER A 91 -3.60 -6.60 -15.58
N PRO A 92 -3.39 -6.83 -16.89
CA PRO A 92 -3.37 -8.17 -17.48
C PRO A 92 -2.17 -9.04 -17.06
N ARG A 93 -1.17 -8.46 -16.39
CA ARG A 93 0.06 -9.15 -15.93
C ARG A 93 0.18 -9.23 -14.41
N LEU A 94 -0.80 -8.71 -13.69
CA LEU A 94 -0.82 -8.66 -12.23
C LEU A 94 -1.60 -9.86 -11.69
N GLU A 95 -1.04 -10.55 -10.70
CA GLU A 95 -1.78 -11.61 -10.01
C GLU A 95 -2.77 -11.03 -9.00
N ARG A 96 -3.77 -11.83 -8.62
CA ARG A 96 -4.84 -11.37 -7.72
C ARG A 96 -4.32 -11.02 -6.33
N ASP A 97 -3.45 -11.87 -5.79
CA ASP A 97 -2.78 -11.64 -4.50
C ASP A 97 -1.86 -10.42 -4.58
N ASP A 98 -1.14 -10.25 -5.69
CA ASP A 98 -0.28 -9.07 -5.89
C ASP A 98 -1.10 -7.77 -5.90
N ALA A 99 -2.29 -7.78 -6.50
CA ALA A 99 -3.18 -6.64 -6.45
C ALA A 99 -3.62 -6.29 -5.02
N ALA A 100 -3.85 -7.30 -4.16
CA ALA A 100 -4.16 -7.08 -2.75
C ALA A 100 -2.95 -6.54 -1.99
N LEU A 101 -1.75 -7.03 -2.26
CA LEU A 101 -0.50 -6.55 -1.68
C LEU A 101 -0.20 -5.08 -2.05
N ILE A 102 -0.46 -4.68 -3.29
CA ILE A 102 -0.36 -3.26 -3.73
C ILE A 102 -1.32 -2.39 -2.92
N VAL A 103 -2.56 -2.83 -2.74
CA VAL A 103 -3.57 -2.09 -1.96
C VAL A 103 -3.16 -1.99 -0.50
N ASN A 104 -2.63 -3.06 0.08
CA ASN A 104 -2.20 -3.10 1.48
C ASN A 104 -0.99 -2.19 1.71
N ALA A 105 0.00 -2.24 0.83
CA ALA A 105 1.12 -1.31 0.88
C ALA A 105 0.70 0.16 0.68
N ALA A 106 -0.31 0.43 -0.15
CA ALA A 106 -0.88 1.76 -0.27
C ALA A 106 -1.57 2.20 1.04
N ILE A 107 -2.36 1.31 1.68
CA ILE A 107 -2.97 1.55 3.00
C ILE A 107 -1.92 1.99 4.02
N ASP A 108 -0.80 1.27 4.08
CA ASP A 108 0.26 1.51 5.06
C ASP A 108 1.07 2.78 4.79
N ASN A 109 1.48 2.99 3.54
CA ASN A 109 2.52 3.96 3.21
C ASN A 109 1.98 5.23 2.55
N LEU A 110 0.85 5.14 1.84
CA LEU A 110 0.28 6.29 1.12
C LEU A 110 -0.96 6.86 1.81
N CYS A 111 -1.65 6.02 2.59
CA CYS A 111 -3.03 6.20 3.03
C CYS A 111 -3.26 5.88 4.50
N PRO A 112 -2.37 6.22 5.44
CA PRO A 112 -2.54 5.77 6.82
C PRO A 112 -3.86 6.31 7.39
N GLY A 113 -4.74 5.39 7.81
CA GLY A 113 -5.99 5.71 8.50
C GLY A 113 -7.18 6.14 7.62
N VAL A 114 -7.09 6.13 6.28
CA VAL A 114 -8.24 6.50 5.42
C VAL A 114 -9.28 5.39 5.25
N ASN A 115 -8.97 4.14 5.60
CA ASN A 115 -9.96 3.06 5.53
C ASN A 115 -10.00 2.21 6.81
N PRO A 116 -11.07 2.30 7.63
CA PRO A 116 -11.23 1.46 8.82
C PRO A 116 -11.67 0.02 8.48
N LEU A 117 -11.93 -0.29 7.20
CA LEU A 117 -12.32 -1.63 6.76
C LEU A 117 -11.15 -2.64 6.74
N GLY A 118 -9.93 -2.21 7.07
CA GLY A 118 -8.76 -3.07 7.17
C GLY A 118 -8.06 -3.29 5.83
N TYR A 119 -7.51 -4.49 5.64
CA TYR A 119 -6.69 -4.87 4.49
C TYR A 119 -7.48 -5.71 3.47
N ALA A 120 -6.99 -5.73 2.23
CA ALA A 120 -7.40 -6.71 1.23
C ALA A 120 -6.88 -8.10 1.63
N ALA A 121 -7.69 -9.13 1.39
CA ALA A 121 -7.31 -10.51 1.67
C ALA A 121 -6.29 -11.00 0.62
N VAL A 122 -5.26 -11.68 1.11
CA VAL A 122 -4.29 -12.44 0.31
C VAL A 122 -4.45 -13.91 0.67
N ASP A 123 -4.49 -14.80 -0.33
CA ASP A 123 -4.64 -16.24 -0.08
C ASP A 123 -3.35 -16.85 0.51
N SER A 124 -2.19 -16.19 0.29
CA SER A 124 -0.89 -16.52 0.89
C SER A 124 -0.39 -15.40 1.82
N PRO A 125 -0.65 -15.47 3.14
CA PRO A 125 -0.26 -14.41 4.09
C PRO A 125 1.26 -14.24 4.28
N GLY A 126 2.08 -15.16 3.77
CA GLY A 126 3.54 -15.12 3.88
C GLY A 126 4.24 -14.14 2.92
N ASP A 127 3.54 -13.70 1.87
CA ASP A 127 4.08 -12.77 0.86
C ASP A 127 3.81 -11.30 1.21
N GLN A 128 3.03 -11.04 2.26
CA GLN A 128 2.76 -9.67 2.70
C GLN A 128 3.90 -9.16 3.59
N PRO A 129 4.53 -8.02 3.25
CA PRO A 129 5.47 -7.37 4.13
C PRO A 129 4.77 -7.06 5.46
N PRO A 130 5.49 -7.13 6.59
CA PRO A 130 4.93 -6.65 7.85
C PRO A 130 4.41 -5.21 7.63
N PRO A 131 3.23 -4.88 8.18
CA PRO A 131 2.67 -3.54 8.04
C PRO A 131 3.72 -2.51 8.39
N ALA A 132 3.85 -1.46 7.57
CA ALA A 132 4.81 -0.41 7.86
C ALA A 132 4.53 0.10 9.28
N PRO A 133 5.56 0.24 10.13
CA PRO A 133 5.36 0.81 11.45
C PRO A 133 4.65 2.15 11.27
N PRO A 134 3.61 2.46 12.07
CA PRO A 134 2.87 3.70 11.93
C PRO A 134 3.88 4.85 11.89
N ALA A 135 3.81 5.66 10.84
CA ALA A 135 4.66 6.84 10.69
C ALA A 135 4.45 7.69 11.95
N THR A 136 5.38 7.55 12.88
CA THR A 136 5.41 8.33 14.12
C THR A 136 5.68 9.77 13.71
N PRO A 137 4.82 10.73 14.09
CA PRO A 137 5.06 12.15 13.84
C PRO A 137 6.33 12.66 14.55
#